data_AF-A0A351IXN6-F1
#
_entry.id   AF-A0A351IXN6-F1
#
_cell.length_a   1.000
_cell.length_b   1.000
_cell.length_c   1.000
_cell.angle_alpha   90.00
_cell.angle_beta   90.00
_cell.angle_gamma   90.00
#
_symmetry.space_group_name_H-M   'P 1'
#
loop_
_entity.id
_entity.type
_entity.pdbx_description
1 polymer ?
#
loop_
_entity_poly.entity_id
_entity_poly.type
_entity_poly.pdbx_seq_one_letter_code
_entity_poly.pdbx_strand_id
1 'polypeptide(L)' 'MNVREALDYIHAVSWKGSRPGLSRITSLMHLLGNPQNKLRFVHVAGTNGKGSFCA' A
#
# COMPACT_ATOMS: atom_id res chain seq x y z
N MET A 1 19.75 8.02 -2.34
CA MET A 1 18.38 8.00 -2.91
C MET A 1 17.76 9.37 -2.74
N ASN A 2 17.73 10.16 -3.82
CA ASN A 2 16.91 11.37 -3.88
C ASN A 2 15.45 11.01 -4.27
N VAL A 3 14.54 11.99 -4.25
CA VAL A 3 13.11 11.76 -4.55
C VAL A 3 12.90 11.10 -5.92
N ARG A 4 13.68 11.52 -6.92
CA ARG A 4 13.58 10.98 -8.28
C ARG A 4 14.02 9.52 -8.34
N GLU A 5 15.17 9.21 -7.74
CA GLU A 5 15.68 7.85 -7.63
C GLU A 5 14.70 6.93 -6.89
N ALA A 6 14.01 7.43 -5.86
CA ALA A 6 13.02 6.66 -5.12
C ALA A 6 11.78 6.34 -5.98
N LEU A 7 11.29 7.31 -6.75
CA LEU A 7 10.17 7.13 -7.65
C LEU A 7 10.51 6.12 -8.76
N ASP A 8 11.70 6.25 -9.35
CA ASP A 8 12.17 5.33 -10.38
C ASP A 8 12.27 3.89 -9.84
N TYR A 9 12.80 3.72 -8.63
CA TYR A 9 12.87 2.41 -7.96
C TYR A 9 11.47 1.79 -7.72
N ILE A 10 10.51 2.58 -7.24
CA ILE A 10 9.13 2.11 -6.98
C ILE A 10 8.44 1.71 -8.29
N HIS A 11 8.64 2.47 -9.37
CA HIS A 11 8.01 2.22 -10.66
C HIS A 11 8.69 1.11 -11.48
N ALA A 12 9.93 0.74 -11.15
CA ALA A 12 10.63 -0.36 -11.81
C ALA A 12 9.96 -1.74 -11.58
N VAL A 13 9.11 -1.87 -10.55
CA VAL A 13 8.43 -3.12 -10.22
C VAL A 13 7.14 -3.28 -11.04
N SER A 14 6.98 -4.41 -11.73
CA SER A 14 5.76 -4.69 -12.52
C SER A 14 4.54 -4.89 -11.62
N TRP A 15 3.69 -3.86 -11.53
CA TRP A 15 2.45 -3.83 -10.74
C TRP A 15 1.21 -4.28 -11.52
N LYS A 16 1.35 -4.58 -12.82
CA LYS A 16 0.24 -4.80 -13.75
C LYS A 16 -0.58 -6.08 -13.50
N GLY A 17 -0.17 -6.94 -12.55
CA GLY A 17 -0.90 -8.15 -12.17
C GLY A 17 -1.45 -8.09 -10.75
N SER A 18 -2.76 -8.28 -10.59
CA SER A 18 -3.34 -8.52 -9.27
C SER A 18 -3.06 -9.97 -8.85
N ARG A 19 -2.33 -10.13 -7.73
CA ARG A 19 -2.23 -11.40 -7.00
C ARG A 19 -2.91 -11.20 -5.65
N PRO A 20 -4.22 -11.52 -5.53
CA PRO A 20 -4.95 -11.38 -4.28
C PRO A 20 -4.29 -12.17 -3.15
N GLY A 21 -4.46 -11.69 -1.93
CA GLY A 21 -3.88 -12.26 -0.72
C GLY A 21 -2.97 -11.28 0.03
N LEU A 22 -2.83 -11.51 1.33
CA LEU A 22 -2.15 -10.58 2.23
C LEU A 22 -0.74 -11.04 2.65
N SER A 23 -0.32 -12.26 2.30
CA SER A 23 0.92 -12.87 2.79
C SER A 23 2.16 -11.98 2.60
N ARG A 24 2.33 -11.37 1.41
CA ARG A 24 3.46 -10.48 1.10
C ARG A 24 3.47 -9.23 1.97
N ILE A 25 2.33 -8.53 2.04
CA ILE A 25 2.23 -7.28 2.80
C ILE A 25 2.29 -7.53 4.30
N THR A 26 1.67 -8.60 4.80
CA THR A 26 1.76 -9.01 6.21
C THR A 26 3.20 -9.33 6.61
N SER A 27 3.95 -10.05 5.77
CA SER A 27 5.37 -10.35 6.04
C SER A 27 6.21 -9.07 6.10
N LEU A 28 5.99 -8.13 5.18
CA LEU A 28 6.66 -6.83 5.19
C LEU A 28 6.30 -6.01 6.44
N MET A 29 5.02 -5.95 6.81
CA MET A 29 4.59 -5.24 8.01
C MET A 29 5.20 -5.82 9.28
N HIS A 30 5.34 -7.15 9.36
CA HIS A 30 6.02 -7.81 10.48
C HIS A 30 7.48 -7.36 10.60
N LEU A 31 8.22 -7.31 9.48
CA LEU A 31 9.61 -6.81 9.46
C LEU A 31 9.71 -5.34 9.86
N LEU A 32 8.66 -4.55 9.63
CA LEU A 32 8.57 -3.14 10.01
C LEU A 32 8.01 -2.92 11.43
N GLY A 33 7.77 -3.97 12.21
CA GLY A 33 7.29 -3.86 13.60
C GLY A 33 5.78 -3.61 13.73
N ASN A 34 5.00 -4.04 12.75
CA ASN A 34 3.53 -3.96 12.71
C ASN A 34 2.96 -2.56 13.01
N PRO A 35 3.37 -1.51 12.27
CA PRO A 35 2.90 -0.14 12.51
C PRO A 35 1.36 0.00 12.37
N GLN A 36 0.73 -0.82 11.54
CA GLN A 36 -0.72 -0.85 11.36
C GLN A 36 -1.51 -1.13 12.66
N ASN A 37 -0.90 -1.77 13.65
CA ASN A 37 -1.55 -2.08 14.93
C ASN A 37 -1.56 -0.89 15.91
N LYS A 38 -0.80 0.18 15.61
CA LYS A 38 -0.62 1.33 16.50
C LYS A 38 -1.36 2.59 16.03
N LEU A 39 -1.99 2.52 14.86
CA LEU A 39 -2.61 3.65 14.18
C LEU A 39 -4.11 3.43 14.05
N ARG A 40 -4.87 4.53 13.95
CA ARG A 40 -6.33 4.49 13.73
C ARG A 40 -6.62 4.73 12.25
N PHE A 41 -7.48 3.90 11.66
CA PHE A 41 -7.81 3.96 10.24
C PHE A 41 -9.32 3.89 10.01
N VAL A 42 -9.76 4.50 8.92
CA VAL A 42 -11.08 4.26 8.32
C VAL A 42 -10.84 3.50 7.01
N HIS A 43 -11.43 2.31 6.86
CA HIS A 43 -11.31 1.51 5.64
C HIS A 43 -12.51 1.77 4.73
N VAL A 44 -12.27 2.31 3.53
CA VAL A 44 -13.31 2.64 2.55
C VAL A 44 -13.18 1.73 1.33
N ALA A 45 -14.25 1.01 1.01
CA ALA A 45 -14.33 0.08 -0.13
C ALA A 45 -15.57 0.39 -0.99
N GLY A 46 -15.56 -0.07 -2.25
CA GLY A 46 -16.66 0.11 -3.20
C GLY A 46 -16.16 0.22 -4.64
N THR A 47 -17.02 0.04 -5.64
CA THR A 47 -16.64 0.16 -7.06
C THR A 47 -16.37 1.62 -7.43
N ASN A 48 -17.25 2.52 -7.00
CA ASN A 48 -17.22 3.95 -7.32
C ASN A 48 -17.12 4.82 -6.05
N GLY A 49 -16.74 6.09 -6.19
CA GLY A 49 -16.86 7.09 -5.12
C GLY A 49 -15.86 7.03 -3.96
N LYS A 50 -15.01 6.00 -3.86
CA LYS A 50 -13.99 5.87 -2.78
C LYS A 50 -13.09 7.10 -2.66
N GLY A 51 -12.60 7.61 -3.79
CA GLY A 51 -11.70 8.77 -3.82
C GLY A 51 -12.39 10.06 -3.42
N SER A 52 -13.58 10.32 -3.95
CA SER A 52 -14.35 11.53 -3.63
C SER A 52 -14.91 11.54 -2.22
N PHE A 53 -15.17 10.38 -1.61
CA PHE A 53 -15.60 10.29 -0.22
C PHE A 53 -14.46 10.53 0.79
N CYS A 54 -13.22 10.23 0.41
CA CYS A 54 -12.05 10.39 1.28
C CYS A 54 -11.35 11.76 1.13
N ALA A 55 -11.74 12.56 0.15
CA ALA A 55 -11.25 13.91 -0.09
C ALA A 55 -11.92 14.91 0.87
#